data_AF-A0A914PLE2-F1
#
_entry.id   AF-A0A914PLE2-F1
#
_cell.length_a   1.000
_cell.length_b   1.000
_cell.length_c   1.000
_cell.angle_alpha   90.00
_cell.angle_beta   90.00
_cell.angle_gamma   90.00
#
_symmetry.space_group_name_H-M   'P 1'
#
loop_
_entity.id
_entity.type
_entity.pdbx_description
1 polymer ?
#
loop_
_entity_poly.entity_id
_entity_poly.type
_entity_poly.pdbx_seq_one_letter_code
_entity_poly.pdbx_strand_id
1 'polypeptide(L)'
;MEDLMTYQNLRGGELIFQKIQKPPKAKWNSALEAFEFLLDFEKETHDELLKVHKIAVDHNDFHLRDWLETNFLCDMVKHLEELGWIVTNLRRVGTGTGEFVFEEQYFKEPLKIHTMRNSMDTAYAQVQ
;
A
#
# COMPACT_ATOMS: atom_id res chain seq x y z
N MET A 1 -6.42 1.23 10.87
CA MET A 1 -7.25 2.30 11.51
C MET A 1 -7.38 2.07 13.01
N GLU A 2 -7.61 0.84 13.46
CA GLU A 2 -7.65 0.49 14.90
C GLU A 2 -6.37 0.87 15.65
N ASP A 3 -5.20 0.68 15.03
CA ASP A 3 -3.92 1.05 15.65
C ASP A 3 -3.79 2.56 15.90
N LEU A 4 -4.29 3.40 14.97
CA LEU A 4 -4.32 4.85 15.15
C LEU A 4 -5.25 5.26 16.29
N MET A 5 -6.41 4.61 16.41
CA MET A 5 -7.34 4.87 17.52
C MET A 5 -6.71 4.48 18.85
N THR A 6 -6.06 3.33 18.90
CA THR A 6 -5.37 2.83 20.10
C THR A 6 -4.21 3.73 20.48
N TYR A 7 -3.43 4.19 19.51
CA TYR A 7 -2.33 5.11 19.73
C TYR A 7 -2.80 6.46 20.27
N GLN A 8 -3.88 7.02 19.71
CA GLN A 8 -4.45 8.28 20.19
C GLN A 8 -4.93 8.14 21.65
N ASN A 9 -5.62 7.05 21.98
CA ASN A 9 -6.04 6.77 23.35
C ASN A 9 -4.84 6.60 24.30
N LEU A 10 -3.77 5.94 23.86
CA LEU A 10 -2.53 5.76 24.63
C LEU A 10 -1.88 7.11 24.99
N ARG A 11 -1.91 8.08 24.08
CA ARG A 11 -1.37 9.43 24.29
C ARG A 11 -2.32 10.35 25.06
N GLY A 12 -3.52 9.88 25.42
CA GLY A 12 -4.55 10.66 26.10
C GLY A 12 -5.28 11.65 25.20
N GLY A 13 -5.20 11.48 23.87
CA GLY A 13 -5.91 12.28 22.90
C GLY A 13 -7.39 11.92 22.81
N GLU A 14 -8.22 12.86 22.37
CA GLU A 14 -9.64 12.65 22.14
C GLU A 14 -9.90 12.11 20.72
N LEU A 15 -10.78 11.13 20.59
CA LEU A 15 -11.24 10.59 19.30
C LEU A 15 -12.47 11.32 18.82
N ILE A 16 -12.30 12.15 17.79
CA ILE A 16 -13.41 12.85 17.12
C ILE A 16 -13.67 12.20 15.77
N PHE A 17 -14.79 11.48 15.67
CA PHE A 17 -15.16 10.80 14.43
C PHE A 17 -15.81 11.77 13.44
N GLN A 18 -15.42 11.63 12.17
CA GLN A 18 -16.02 12.35 11.06
C GLN A 18 -16.74 11.38 10.12
N LYS A 19 -17.67 11.92 9.33
CA LYS A 19 -18.41 11.12 8.35
C LYS A 19 -17.46 10.65 7.23
N ILE A 20 -17.41 9.34 7.00
CA ILE A 20 -16.71 8.74 5.87
C ILE A 20 -17.50 9.07 4.59
N GLN A 21 -16.83 9.70 3.63
CA GLN A 21 -17.44 10.06 2.35
C GLN A 21 -17.58 8.82 1.46
N LYS A 22 -18.61 8.83 0.60
CA LYS A 22 -18.78 7.79 -0.42
C LYS A 22 -17.59 7.84 -1.38
N PRO A 23 -17.05 6.69 -1.84
CA PRO A 23 -15.99 6.68 -2.83
C PRO A 23 -16.41 7.43 -4.11
N PRO A 24 -15.49 8.15 -4.76
CA PRO A 24 -15.78 8.97 -5.94
C PRO A 24 -16.20 8.12 -7.15
N LYS A 25 -15.78 6.85 -7.20
CA LYS A 25 -16.12 5.92 -8.26
C LYS A 25 -16.54 4.57 -7.68
N ALA A 26 -17.60 4.00 -8.26
CA ALA A 26 -18.19 2.74 -7.80
C ALA A 26 -18.10 1.60 -8.84
N LYS A 27 -17.68 1.90 -10.07
CA LYS A 27 -17.58 0.94 -11.17
C LYS A 27 -16.28 1.15 -11.92
N TRP A 28 -15.63 0.03 -12.26
CA TRP A 28 -14.41 -0.04 -13.05
C TRP A 28 -14.70 -0.89 -14.29
N ASN A 29 -14.21 -0.48 -15.45
CA ASN A 29 -14.45 -1.17 -16.71
C ASN A 29 -13.40 -2.27 -16.98
N SER A 30 -12.23 -2.18 -16.34
CA SER A 30 -11.15 -3.17 -16.43
C SER A 30 -10.40 -3.27 -15.10
N ALA A 31 -9.63 -4.36 -14.94
CA ALA A 31 -8.78 -4.52 -13.77
C ALA A 31 -7.68 -3.45 -13.75
N LEU A 32 -7.13 -3.12 -14.91
CA LEU A 32 -6.13 -2.07 -15.06
C LEU A 32 -6.65 -0.72 -14.54
N GLU A 33 -7.87 -0.31 -14.93
CA GLU A 33 -8.46 0.95 -14.50
C GLU A 33 -8.68 0.98 -12.97
N ALA A 34 -9.03 -0.16 -12.37
CA ALA A 34 -9.20 -0.29 -10.93
C ALA A 34 -7.87 -0.17 -10.17
N PHE A 35 -6.83 -0.86 -10.62
CA PHE A 35 -5.51 -0.82 -9.97
C PHE A 35 -4.78 0.50 -10.18
N GLU A 36 -4.98 1.18 -11.30
CA GLU A 36 -4.45 2.53 -11.53
C GLU A 36 -5.07 3.53 -10.55
N PHE A 37 -6.39 3.49 -10.36
CA PHE A 37 -7.05 4.32 -9.36
C PHE A 37 -6.61 3.98 -7.93
N LEU A 38 -6.52 2.68 -7.61
CA LEU A 38 -6.06 2.25 -6.29
C LEU A 38 -4.62 2.75 -6.02
N LEU A 39 -3.73 2.66 -7.00
CA LEU A 39 -2.36 3.14 -6.88
C LEU A 39 -2.31 4.65 -6.62
N ASP A 40 -3.12 5.43 -7.33
CA ASP A 40 -3.15 6.89 -7.11
C ASP A 40 -3.77 7.25 -5.76
N PHE A 41 -4.84 6.56 -5.35
CA PHE A 41 -5.43 6.71 -4.02
C PHE A 41 -4.45 6.35 -2.89
N GLU A 42 -3.66 5.29 -3.06
CA GLU A 42 -2.67 4.86 -2.07
C GLU A 42 -1.53 5.88 -1.97
N LYS A 43 -1.09 6.48 -3.09
CA LYS A 43 -0.12 7.58 -3.06
C LYS A 43 -0.64 8.79 -2.29
N GLU A 44 -1.89 9.18 -2.53
CA GLU A 44 -2.53 10.28 -1.79
C GLU A 44 -2.56 9.99 -0.29
N THR A 45 -2.95 8.77 0.09
CA THR A 45 -2.99 8.33 1.49
C THR A 45 -1.59 8.31 2.11
N HIS A 46 -0.57 7.85 1.38
CA HIS A 46 0.82 7.87 1.81
C HIS A 46 1.33 9.31 2.01
N ASP A 47 0.99 10.24 1.12
CA ASP A 47 1.35 11.65 1.25
C ASP A 47 0.67 12.30 2.47
N GLU A 48 -0.57 11.92 2.80
CA GLU A 48 -1.22 12.34 4.03
C GLU A 48 -0.50 11.82 5.28
N LEU A 49 -0.07 10.56 5.27
CA LEU A 49 0.72 9.98 6.35
C LEU A 49 2.06 10.70 6.54
N LEU A 50 2.75 11.06 5.44
CA LEU A 50 3.98 11.83 5.48
C LEU A 50 3.77 13.24 6.04
N LYS A 51 2.62 13.87 5.80
CA LYS A 51 2.27 15.15 6.44
C LYS A 51 2.18 15.00 7.96
N VAL A 52 1.56 13.91 8.45
CA VAL A 52 1.49 13.64 9.90
C VAL A 52 2.89 13.39 10.47
N HIS A 53 3.72 12.61 9.78
CA HIS A 53 5.12 12.39 10.16
C HIS A 53 5.90 13.70 10.25
N LYS A 54 5.75 14.59 9.25
CA LYS A 54 6.36 15.92 9.27
C LYS A 54 5.91 16.74 10.47
N ILE A 55 4.61 16.74 10.81
CA ILE A 55 4.09 17.43 12.00
C ILE A 55 4.75 16.88 13.27
N ALA A 56 4.93 15.56 13.37
CA ALA A 56 5.63 14.94 14.51
C ALA A 56 7.08 15.41 14.60
N VAL A 57 7.79 15.51 13.48
CA VAL A 57 9.16 16.04 13.41
C VAL A 57 9.20 17.52 13.83
N ASP A 58 8.32 18.35 13.27
CA ASP A 58 8.27 19.79 13.55
C ASP A 58 7.98 20.09 15.03
N HIS A 59 7.20 19.23 15.70
CA HIS A 59 6.90 19.33 17.13
C HIS A 59 7.87 18.55 18.04
N ASN A 60 8.90 17.92 17.49
CA ASN A 60 9.85 17.06 18.20
C ASN A 60 9.19 15.89 18.97
N ASP A 61 8.10 15.33 18.44
CA ASP A 61 7.45 14.14 18.98
C ASP A 61 8.14 12.86 18.46
N PHE A 62 9.22 12.48 19.15
CA PHE A 62 10.01 11.30 18.79
C PHE A 62 9.21 9.99 18.84
N HIS A 63 8.25 9.88 19.78
CA HIS A 63 7.47 8.66 19.95
C HIS A 63 6.43 8.49 18.85
N LEU A 64 5.79 9.58 18.38
CA LEU A 64 4.89 9.52 17.23
C LEU A 64 5.64 9.23 15.95
N ARG A 65 6.80 9.85 15.75
CA ARG A 65 7.64 9.62 14.57
C ARG A 65 8.03 8.13 14.43
N ASP A 66 8.64 7.57 15.49
CA ASP A 66 9.11 6.18 15.51
C ASP A 66 7.96 5.17 15.31
N TRP A 67 6.82 5.44 15.96
CA TRP A 67 5.65 4.60 15.83
C TRP A 67 5.07 4.60 14.40
N LEU A 68 5.00 5.75 13.73
CA LEU A 68 4.55 5.85 12.33
C LEU A 68 5.50 5.13 11.37
N GLU A 69 6.81 5.27 11.59
CA GLU A 69 7.85 4.63 10.77
C GLU A 69 7.77 3.10 10.86
N THR A 70 7.61 2.57 12.06
CA THR A 70 7.58 1.14 12.34
C THR A 70 6.29 0.47 11.87
N ASN A 71 5.13 1.09 12.11
CA ASN A 71 3.83 0.43 11.89
C ASN A 71 3.20 0.72 10.53
N PHE A 72 3.61 1.80 9.83
CA PHE A 72 2.93 2.21 8.60
C PHE A 72 3.88 2.49 7.44
N LEU A 73 4.89 3.36 7.62
CA LEU A 73 5.68 3.85 6.48
C LEU A 73 6.42 2.73 5.74
N CYS A 74 7.00 1.77 6.47
CA CYS A 74 7.71 0.65 5.84
C CYS A 74 6.78 -0.24 5.00
N ASP A 75 5.56 -0.49 5.47
CA ASP A 75 4.61 -1.38 4.79
C ASP A 75 3.88 -0.68 3.65
N MET A 76 3.62 0.63 3.77
CA MET A 76 3.07 1.44 2.68
C MET A 76 4.01 1.47 1.46
N VAL A 77 5.32 1.57 1.66
CA VAL A 77 6.29 1.55 0.55
C VAL A 77 6.27 0.20 -0.18
N LYS A 78 6.20 -0.91 0.56
CA LYS A 78 6.10 -2.26 -0.04
C LYS A 78 4.79 -2.43 -0.80
N HIS A 79 3.68 -1.94 -0.25
CA HIS A 79 2.37 -2.02 -0.88
C HIS A 79 2.32 -1.20 -2.19
N LEU A 80 2.87 0.01 -2.19
CA LEU A 80 2.99 0.84 -3.40
C LEU A 80 3.84 0.16 -4.48
N GLU A 81 4.92 -0.50 -4.09
CA GLU A 81 5.75 -1.26 -5.02
C GLU A 81 4.97 -2.44 -5.65
N GLU A 82 4.25 -3.20 -4.83
CA GLU A 82 3.41 -4.31 -5.29
C GLU A 82 2.31 -3.82 -6.26
N LEU A 83 1.61 -2.74 -5.93
CA LEU A 83 0.60 -2.14 -6.80
C LEU A 83 1.22 -1.65 -8.11
N GLY A 84 2.39 -1.01 -8.08
CA GLY A 84 3.11 -0.58 -9.28
C GLY A 84 3.50 -1.75 -10.18
N TRP A 85 3.93 -2.86 -9.58
CA TRP A 85 4.23 -4.10 -10.30
C TRP A 85 2.96 -4.71 -10.93
N ILE A 86 1.82 -4.72 -10.21
CA ILE A 86 0.53 -5.20 -10.73
C ILE A 86 0.10 -4.37 -11.95
N VAL A 87 0.09 -3.04 -11.82
CA VAL A 87 -0.29 -2.13 -12.91
C VAL A 87 0.60 -2.34 -14.14
N THR A 88 1.91 -2.49 -13.94
CA THR A 88 2.85 -2.73 -15.04
C THR A 88 2.57 -4.04 -15.78
N ASN A 89 2.25 -5.12 -15.05
CA ASN A 89 1.91 -6.39 -15.67
C ASN A 89 0.55 -6.39 -16.35
N LEU A 90 -0.47 -5.79 -15.73
CA LEU A 90 -1.80 -5.63 -16.35
C LEU A 90 -1.72 -4.87 -17.67
N ARG A 91 -0.90 -3.81 -17.71
CA ARG A 91 -0.64 -3.05 -18.95
C ARG A 91 0.08 -3.88 -20.02
N ARG A 92 0.92 -4.85 -19.62
CA ARG A 92 1.65 -5.74 -20.53
C ARG A 92 0.79 -6.87 -21.09
N VAL A 93 -0.07 -7.49 -20.28
CA VAL A 93 -0.90 -8.64 -20.69
C VAL A 93 -2.12 -8.23 -21.52
N GLY A 94 -2.57 -6.98 -21.36
CA GLY A 94 -3.75 -6.46 -22.07
C GLY A 94 -5.08 -7.03 -21.54
N THR A 95 -6.19 -6.53 -22.08
CA THR A 95 -7.54 -6.84 -21.60
C THR A 95 -8.05 -8.20 -22.07
N GLY A 96 -8.96 -8.81 -21.31
CA GLY A 96 -9.64 -10.07 -21.68
C GLY A 96 -8.89 -11.30 -21.17
N THR A 97 -8.39 -12.16 -22.07
CA THR A 97 -7.69 -13.40 -21.67
C THR A 97 -6.44 -13.12 -20.83
N GLY A 98 -5.74 -12.01 -21.10
CA GLY A 98 -4.56 -11.60 -20.33
C GLY A 98 -4.89 -11.29 -18.86
N GLU A 99 -5.99 -10.58 -18.61
CA GLU A 99 -6.48 -10.29 -17.26
C GLU A 99 -6.91 -11.56 -16.51
N PHE A 100 -7.57 -12.50 -17.19
CA PHE A 100 -7.99 -13.77 -16.58
C PHE A 100 -6.79 -14.62 -16.15
N VAL A 101 -5.78 -14.76 -17.01
CA VAL A 101 -4.54 -15.50 -16.68
C VAL A 101 -3.78 -14.81 -15.56
N PHE A 102 -3.74 -13.47 -15.55
CA PHE A 102 -3.15 -12.70 -14.46
C PHE A 102 -3.89 -12.96 -13.13
N GLU A 103 -5.22 -12.96 -13.16
CA GLU A 103 -6.02 -13.26 -11.96
C GLU A 103 -5.71 -14.65 -11.39
N GLU A 104 -5.71 -15.66 -12.27
CA GLU A 104 -5.46 -17.05 -11.90
C GLU A 104 -4.05 -17.24 -11.30
N GLN A 105 -3.04 -16.61 -11.90
CA GLN A 105 -1.66 -16.82 -11.50
C GLN A 105 -1.24 -16.02 -10.26
N TYR A 106 -1.85 -14.85 -10.02
CA TYR A 106 -1.40 -13.94 -8.96
C TYR A 106 -2.34 -13.86 -7.76
N PHE A 107 -3.66 -14.00 -7.95
CA PHE A 107 -4.62 -13.88 -6.84
C PHE A 107 -5.17 -15.23 -6.34
N LYS A 108 -5.19 -16.29 -7.17
CA LYS A 108 -5.65 -17.62 -6.75
C LYS A 108 -4.55 -18.52 -6.18
N GLU A 109 -3.29 -18.32 -6.58
CA GLU A 109 -2.14 -19.02 -5.99
C GLU A 109 -1.18 -18.06 -5.25
N PRO A 110 -1.49 -17.64 -4.01
CA PRO A 110 -0.65 -16.70 -3.24
C PRO A 110 0.76 -17.22 -2.91
N LEU A 111 1.06 -18.50 -3.17
CA LEU A 111 2.25 -19.20 -2.67
C LEU A 111 3.47 -19.20 -3.62
N LYS A 112 3.40 -18.59 -4.81
CA LYS A 112 4.54 -18.60 -5.75
C LYS A 112 5.38 -17.32 -5.76
N ILE A 113 4.81 -16.18 -5.40
CA ILE A 113 5.46 -14.87 -5.52
C ILE A 113 6.50 -14.61 -4.43
N HIS A 114 6.23 -14.98 -3.16
CA HIS A 114 7.23 -14.87 -2.10
C HIS A 114 8.44 -15.80 -2.37
N THR A 115 8.19 -16.95 -3.01
CA THR A 115 9.20 -17.96 -3.35
C THR A 115 10.03 -17.56 -4.57
N MET A 116 9.42 -16.95 -5.60
CA MET A 116 10.15 -16.46 -6.78
C MET A 116 10.94 -15.17 -6.51
N ARG A 117 10.40 -14.25 -5.70
CA ARG A 117 11.09 -12.98 -5.39
C ARG A 117 12.30 -13.20 -4.47
N ASN A 118 12.17 -14.04 -3.44
CA ASN A 118 13.30 -14.49 -2.64
C ASN A 118 14.38 -15.19 -3.50
N SER A 119 14.00 -15.93 -4.55
CA SER A 119 14.97 -16.58 -5.44
C SER A 119 15.77 -15.59 -6.31
N MET A 120 15.17 -14.45 -6.71
CA MET A 120 15.88 -13.39 -7.44
C MET A 120 16.77 -12.56 -6.50
N ASP A 121 16.30 -12.22 -5.30
CA ASP A 121 17.09 -11.47 -4.31
C ASP A 121 18.31 -12.29 -3.82
N THR A 122 18.17 -13.61 -3.70
CA THR A 122 19.29 -14.52 -3.37
C THR A 122 20.31 -14.62 -4.52
N ALA A 123 19.85 -14.55 -5.77
CA ALA A 123 20.74 -14.58 -6.94
C ALA A 123 21.58 -13.30 -7.07
N TYR A 124 21.05 -12.13 -6.69
CA TYR A 124 21.81 -10.88 -6.65
C TYR A 124 22.82 -10.82 -5.51
N ALA A 125 22.51 -11.44 -4.36
CA ALA A 125 23.41 -11.49 -3.20
C ALA A 125 24.63 -12.43 -3.39
N GLN A 126 24.60 -13.35 -4.37
CA GLN A 126 25.71 -14.27 -4.67
C GLN A 126 26.68 -13.74 -5.73
N VAL A 127 26.42 -12.57 -6.31
CA VAL A 127 27.23 -11.94 -7.38
C VAL A 127 28.03 -10.73 -6.88
N GLN A 128 28.07 -10.49 -5.56
CA GLN A 128 28.95 -9.55 -4.88
C GLN A 128 29.85 -10.27 -3.88
#